data_AF-A0A494TIJ5-F1
#
_entry.id   AF-A0A494TIJ5-F1
#
_cell.length_a   1.000
_cell.length_b   1.000
_cell.length_c   1.000
_cell.angle_alpha   90.00
_cell.angle_beta   90.00
_cell.angle_gamma   90.00
#
_symmetry.space_group_name_H-M   'P 1'
#
loop_
_entity.id
_entity.type
_entity.pdbx_description
1 polymer ?
#
loop_
_entity_poly.entity_id
_entity_poly.type
_entity_poly.pdbx_seq_one_letter_code
_entity_poly.pdbx_strand_id
1 'polypeptide(L)'
;MKFSSTLLALAALTGASSALAQTAPAPTPAEASAQAGVANANNAAAAQAIHQSNMNAADQARYDEDRAAYIAARRARHHEAAVDAQIYDRQQRAYADAMYAWRIQVADCKRGHQAACKAPTPDPANFW
;
A
#
# COMPACT_ATOMS: atom_id res chain seq x y z
N MET A 1 49.04 -25.55 -8.76
CA MET A 1 50.07 -25.70 -7.70
C MET A 1 49.38 -26.35 -6.51
N LYS A 2 49.59 -27.66 -6.35
CA LYS A 2 50.41 -28.29 -5.28
C LYS A 2 49.67 -28.40 -3.94
N PHE A 3 49.34 -29.64 -3.63
CA PHE A 3 48.90 -30.19 -2.35
C PHE A 3 49.73 -29.69 -1.17
N SER A 4 49.10 -29.51 -0.01
CA SER A 4 49.71 -29.88 1.27
C SER A 4 48.64 -30.26 2.27
N SER A 5 48.43 -31.56 2.36
CA SER A 5 47.96 -32.23 3.57
C SER A 5 49.01 -32.07 4.67
N THR A 6 48.58 -31.71 5.88
CA THR A 6 49.39 -31.88 7.09
C THR A 6 48.59 -32.74 8.07
N LEU A 7 48.96 -34.02 8.11
CA LEU A 7 48.71 -34.95 9.22
C LEU A 7 49.88 -34.86 10.21
N LEU A 8 49.59 -35.24 11.46
CA LEU A 8 50.45 -35.48 12.65
C LEU A 8 50.19 -34.48 13.80
N ALA A 9 50.12 -34.86 15.08
CA ALA A 9 50.01 -36.16 15.74
C ALA A 9 49.70 -35.91 17.23
N LEU A 10 49.00 -36.87 17.85
CA LEU A 10 49.02 -37.28 19.26
C LEU A 10 49.64 -36.35 20.33
N ALA A 11 48.81 -35.94 21.29
CA ALA A 11 49.16 -35.97 22.71
C ALA A 11 47.89 -36.24 23.54
N ALA A 12 47.69 -37.51 23.89
CA ALA A 12 46.81 -37.90 24.97
C ALA A 12 47.43 -37.40 26.29
N LEU A 13 46.87 -36.33 26.85
CA LEU A 13 46.89 -36.12 28.29
C LEU A 13 45.45 -36.15 28.76
N THR A 14 45.09 -37.33 29.24
CA THR A 14 43.98 -37.60 30.16
C THR A 14 44.09 -36.67 31.36
N GLY A 15 43.61 -35.44 31.21
CA GLY A 15 43.16 -34.60 32.30
C GLY A 15 41.71 -35.00 32.58
N ALA A 16 41.52 -36.06 33.35
CA ALA A 16 40.28 -36.25 34.08
C ALA A 16 40.15 -35.08 35.05
N SER A 17 39.62 -33.95 34.56
CA SER A 17 39.06 -32.93 35.42
C SER A 17 37.93 -33.63 36.14
N SER A 18 38.20 -34.05 37.37
CA SER A 18 37.20 -34.46 38.32
C SER A 18 36.11 -33.41 38.27
N ALA A 19 35.00 -33.74 37.62
CA ALA A 19 33.75 -33.08 37.87
C ALA A 19 33.49 -33.37 39.34
N LEU A 20 33.95 -32.47 40.21
CA LEU A 20 33.27 -32.26 41.47
C LEU A 20 31.85 -31.99 41.02
N ALA A 21 31.01 -33.01 41.18
CA ALA A 21 29.59 -32.84 41.24
C ALA A 21 29.40 -31.81 42.35
N GLN A 22 29.35 -30.53 41.97
CA GLN A 22 28.81 -29.50 42.80
C GLN A 22 27.35 -29.91 42.92
N THR A 23 27.06 -30.70 43.95
CA THR A 23 25.73 -30.77 44.52
C THR A 23 25.47 -29.36 45.00
N ALA A 24 24.98 -28.50 44.09
CA ALA A 24 24.35 -27.27 44.48
C ALA A 24 23.34 -27.68 45.57
N PRO A 25 23.40 -27.07 46.76
CA PRO A 25 22.43 -27.39 47.81
C PRO A 25 21.04 -27.26 47.19
N ALA A 26 20.17 -28.23 47.52
CA ALA A 26 18.79 -28.16 47.08
C ALA A 26 18.25 -26.76 47.44
N PRO A 27 17.62 -26.05 46.49
CA PRO A 27 17.19 -24.68 46.71
C PRO A 27 16.36 -24.65 47.98
N THR A 28 16.70 -23.71 48.86
CA THR A 28 15.91 -23.49 50.06
C THR A 28 14.47 -23.19 49.64
N PRO A 29 13.47 -23.48 50.51
CA PRO A 29 12.08 -23.14 50.20
C PRO A 29 11.89 -21.65 49.81
N ALA A 30 12.72 -20.77 50.37
CA ALA A 30 12.77 -19.34 50.02
C ALA A 30 13.28 -19.09 48.59
N GLU A 31 14.31 -19.79 48.13
CA GLU A 31 14.81 -19.69 46.76
C GLU A 31 13.82 -20.27 45.75
N ALA A 32 13.23 -21.44 46.05
CA ALA A 32 12.24 -22.08 45.19
C ALA A 32 10.98 -21.20 44.98
N SER A 33 10.51 -20.54 46.04
CA SER A 33 9.39 -19.58 45.97
C SER A 33 9.77 -18.30 45.22
N ALA A 34 10.99 -17.79 45.41
CA ALA A 34 11.49 -16.66 44.62
C ALA A 34 11.58 -16.99 43.12
N GLN A 35 12.05 -18.19 42.76
CA GLN A 35 12.12 -18.66 41.38
C GLN A 35 10.73 -18.84 40.76
N ALA A 36 9.76 -19.36 41.51
CA ALA A 36 8.36 -19.41 41.07
C ALA A 36 7.78 -18.01 40.83
N GLY A 37 8.11 -17.03 41.69
CA GLY A 37 7.73 -15.63 41.51
C GLY A 37 8.30 -15.00 40.24
N VAL A 38 9.59 -15.22 39.96
CA VAL A 38 10.25 -14.75 38.74
C VAL A 38 9.68 -15.40 37.49
N ALA A 39 9.41 -16.71 37.52
CA ALA A 39 8.78 -17.42 36.40
C ALA A 39 7.39 -16.84 36.09
N ASN A 40 6.59 -16.54 37.11
CA ASN A 40 5.27 -15.96 36.93
C ASN A 40 5.35 -14.53 36.35
N ALA A 41 6.29 -13.71 36.84
CA ALA A 41 6.53 -12.36 36.31
C ALA A 41 6.96 -12.38 34.83
N ASN A 42 7.84 -13.30 34.44
CA ASN A 42 8.27 -13.46 33.06
C ASN A 42 7.11 -13.90 32.15
N ASN A 43 6.25 -14.82 32.61
CA ASN A 43 5.08 -15.25 31.86
C ASN A 43 4.09 -14.11 31.64
N ALA A 44 3.86 -13.27 32.66
CA ALA A 44 3.00 -12.09 32.55
C ALA A 44 3.57 -11.06 31.57
N ALA A 45 4.88 -10.79 31.63
CA ALA A 45 5.56 -9.88 30.71
C ALA A 45 5.51 -10.38 29.26
N ALA A 46 5.69 -11.69 29.03
CA ALA A 46 5.59 -12.30 27.71
C ALA A 46 4.17 -12.18 27.13
N ALA A 47 3.13 -12.41 27.95
CA ALA A 47 1.74 -12.26 27.52
C ALA A 47 1.40 -10.80 27.13
N GLN A 48 1.89 -9.82 27.90
CA GLN A 48 1.73 -8.40 27.57
C GLN A 48 2.45 -8.02 26.27
N ALA A 49 3.68 -8.50 26.06
CA ALA A 49 4.45 -8.24 24.84
C ALA A 49 3.74 -8.80 23.59
N ILE A 50 3.19 -10.02 23.67
CA ILE A 50 2.41 -10.62 22.58
C ILE A 50 1.16 -9.78 22.30
N HIS A 51 0.42 -9.39 23.34
CA HIS A 51 -0.80 -8.61 23.18
C HIS A 51 -0.52 -7.23 22.55
N GLN A 52 0.55 -6.55 22.95
CA GLN A 52 0.99 -5.29 22.34
C GLN A 52 1.42 -5.49 20.88
N SER A 53 2.16 -6.56 20.58
CA SER A 53 2.58 -6.86 19.19
C SER A 53 1.38 -7.12 18.27
N ASN A 54 0.35 -7.81 18.76
CA ASN A 54 -0.86 -8.10 18.00
C ASN A 54 -1.72 -6.85 17.78
N MET A 55 -1.81 -5.96 18.77
CA MET A 55 -2.48 -4.67 18.59
C MET A 55 -1.76 -3.81 17.55
N ASN A 56 -0.43 -3.72 17.62
CA ASN A 56 0.36 -3.00 16.63
C ASN A 56 0.20 -3.60 15.21
N ALA A 57 0.15 -4.93 15.09
CA ALA A 57 -0.06 -5.59 13.80
C ALA A 57 -1.48 -5.34 13.26
N ALA A 58 -2.50 -5.35 14.12
CA ALA A 58 -3.87 -5.05 13.75
C ALA A 58 -4.03 -3.58 13.33
N ASP A 59 -3.39 -2.65 14.04
CA ASP A 59 -3.40 -1.22 13.70
C ASP A 59 -2.66 -0.96 12.38
N GLN A 60 -1.54 -1.64 12.14
CA GLN A 60 -0.82 -1.57 10.87
C GLN A 60 -1.68 -2.12 9.71
N ALA A 61 -2.36 -3.25 9.91
CA ALA A 61 -3.25 -3.82 8.90
C ALA A 61 -4.41 -2.88 8.56
N ARG A 62 -5.01 -2.24 9.56
CA ARG A 62 -6.06 -1.21 9.37
C ARG A 62 -5.53 0.00 8.61
N TYR A 63 -4.35 0.48 8.97
CA TYR A 63 -3.71 1.58 8.26
C TYR A 63 -3.48 1.24 6.77
N ASP A 64 -3.00 0.05 6.47
CA ASP A 64 -2.76 -0.40 5.11
C ASP A 64 -4.06 -0.54 4.31
N GLU A 65 -5.14 -1.02 4.96
CA GLU A 65 -6.49 -1.06 4.38
C GLU A 65 -7.03 0.34 4.07
N ASP A 66 -6.99 1.25 5.04
CA ASP A 66 -7.42 2.65 4.87
C ASP A 66 -6.63 3.35 3.76
N ARG A 67 -5.31 3.09 3.71
CA ARG A 67 -4.44 3.61 2.66
C ARG A 67 -4.83 3.06 1.29
N ALA A 68 -5.14 1.76 1.18
CA ALA A 68 -5.58 1.15 -0.07
C ALA A 68 -6.94 1.73 -0.51
N ALA A 69 -7.89 1.87 0.42
CA ALA A 69 -9.20 2.47 0.18
C ALA A 69 -9.07 3.93 -0.29
N TYR A 70 -8.21 4.72 0.37
CA TYR A 70 -7.92 6.09 -0.04
C TYR A 70 -7.32 6.17 -1.45
N ILE A 71 -6.34 5.30 -1.77
CA ILE A 71 -5.75 5.24 -3.11
C ILE A 71 -6.81 4.90 -4.16
N ALA A 72 -7.67 3.92 -3.89
CA ALA A 72 -8.75 3.52 -4.79
C ALA A 72 -9.75 4.67 -5.01
N ALA A 73 -10.21 5.32 -3.94
CA ALA A 73 -11.12 6.46 -4.02
C ALA A 73 -10.52 7.63 -4.81
N ARG A 74 -9.22 7.90 -4.64
CA ARG A 74 -8.52 8.94 -5.41
C ARG A 74 -8.42 8.59 -6.89
N ARG A 75 -8.13 7.33 -7.24
CA ARG A 75 -8.12 6.88 -8.65
C ARG A 75 -9.50 7.00 -9.29
N ALA A 76 -10.56 6.61 -8.58
CA ALA A 76 -11.94 6.76 -9.05
C ALA A 76 -12.29 8.22 -9.33
N ARG A 77 -12.02 9.12 -8.38
CA ARG A 77 -12.23 10.57 -8.57
C ARG A 77 -11.44 11.15 -9.74
N HIS A 78 -10.18 10.73 -9.94
CA HIS A 78 -9.41 11.17 -11.10
C HIS A 78 -10.01 10.69 -12.42
N HIS A 79 -10.51 9.45 -12.45
CA HIS A 79 -11.17 8.92 -13.63
C HIS A 79 -12.45 9.71 -13.95
N GLU A 80 -13.31 9.96 -12.95
CA GLU A 80 -14.52 10.79 -13.10
C GLU A 80 -14.17 12.19 -13.63
N ALA A 81 -13.21 12.88 -13.01
CA ALA A 81 -12.77 14.20 -13.46
C ALA A 81 -12.23 14.20 -14.90
N ALA A 82 -11.53 13.14 -15.31
CA ALA A 82 -11.03 12.99 -16.67
C ALA A 82 -12.16 12.76 -17.68
N VAL A 83 -13.16 11.96 -17.33
CA VAL A 83 -14.35 11.74 -18.16
C VAL A 83 -15.14 13.04 -18.31
N ASP A 84 -15.37 13.77 -17.22
CA ASP A 84 -16.06 15.06 -17.25
C ASP A 84 -15.33 16.09 -18.12
N ALA A 85 -14.00 16.16 -18.01
CA ALA A 85 -13.19 17.03 -18.86
C ALA A 85 -13.33 16.67 -20.34
N GLN A 86 -13.34 15.37 -20.69
CA GLN A 86 -13.54 14.94 -22.07
C GLN A 86 -14.94 15.29 -22.61
N ILE A 87 -15.97 15.16 -21.78
CA ILE A 87 -17.34 15.55 -22.13
C ILE A 87 -17.40 17.06 -22.40
N TYR A 88 -16.79 17.86 -21.51
CA TYR A 88 -16.76 19.30 -21.66
C TYR A 88 -16.01 19.75 -22.93
N ASP A 89 -14.86 19.14 -23.22
CA ASP A 89 -14.11 19.39 -24.46
C ASP A 89 -14.92 19.05 -25.72
N ARG A 90 -15.70 17.95 -25.68
CA ARG A 90 -16.61 17.60 -26.79
C ARG A 90 -17.70 18.64 -26.95
N GLN A 91 -18.32 19.10 -25.87
CA GLN A 91 -19.33 20.16 -25.92
C GLN A 91 -18.78 21.46 -26.48
N GLN A 92 -17.56 21.84 -26.09
CA GLN A 92 -16.89 23.03 -26.64
C GLN A 92 -16.65 22.93 -28.15
N ARG A 93 -16.17 21.77 -28.62
CA ARG A 93 -15.99 21.52 -30.07
C ARG A 93 -17.32 21.56 -30.81
N ALA A 94 -18.35 20.88 -30.30
CA ALA A 94 -19.69 20.86 -30.89
C ALA A 94 -20.29 22.27 -31.00
N TYR A 95 -20.09 23.11 -29.97
CA TYR A 95 -20.47 24.52 -30.03
C TYR A 95 -19.68 25.30 -31.09
N ALA A 96 -18.36 25.12 -31.16
CA ALA A 96 -17.52 25.79 -32.15
C ALA A 96 -17.91 25.42 -33.59
N ASP A 97 -18.22 24.14 -33.82
CA ASP A 97 -18.67 23.63 -35.12
C ASP A 97 -20.06 24.17 -35.50
N ALA A 98 -20.99 24.25 -34.54
CA ALA A 98 -22.28 24.91 -34.76
C ALA A 98 -22.12 26.40 -35.13
N MET A 99 -21.22 27.12 -34.44
CA MET A 99 -20.92 28.51 -34.77
C MET A 99 -20.25 28.66 -36.14
N TYR A 100 -19.42 27.68 -36.55
CA TYR A 100 -18.85 27.64 -37.89
C TYR A 100 -19.93 27.42 -38.97
N ALA A 101 -20.81 26.44 -38.79
CA ALA A 101 -21.93 26.17 -39.69
C ALA A 101 -22.86 27.39 -39.80
N TRP A 102 -23.13 28.07 -38.69
CA TRP A 102 -23.95 29.28 -38.69
C TRP A 102 -23.31 30.40 -39.49
N ARG A 103 -21.99 30.60 -39.37
CA ARG A 103 -21.25 31.59 -40.16
C ARG A 103 -21.32 31.30 -41.67
N ILE A 104 -21.25 30.02 -42.06
CA ILE A 104 -21.46 29.61 -43.46
C ILE A 104 -22.88 29.94 -43.91
N GLN A 105 -23.89 29.56 -43.12
CA GLN A 105 -25.29 29.82 -43.42
C GLN A 105 -25.57 31.32 -43.60
N VAL A 106 -25.01 32.17 -42.73
CA VAL A 106 -25.12 33.64 -42.85
C VAL A 106 -24.44 34.14 -44.12
N ALA A 107 -23.26 33.61 -44.47
CA ALA A 107 -22.58 33.99 -45.70
C ALA A 107 -23.38 33.59 -46.95
N ASP A 108 -23.97 32.39 -46.97
CA ASP A 108 -24.83 31.91 -48.05
C ASP A 108 -26.09 32.73 -48.19
N CYS A 109 -26.73 33.08 -47.06
CA CYS A 109 -27.88 33.96 -47.07
C CYS A 109 -27.53 35.33 -47.68
N LYS A 110 -26.39 35.92 -47.30
CA LYS A 110 -25.89 37.17 -47.90
C LYS A 110 -25.59 37.07 -49.39
N ARG A 111 -25.22 35.88 -49.89
CA ARG A 111 -25.06 35.59 -51.32
C ARG A 111 -26.38 35.37 -52.07
N GLY A 112 -27.52 35.48 -51.38
CA GLY A 112 -28.85 35.34 -51.98
C GLY A 112 -29.42 33.92 -51.96
N HIS A 113 -28.77 32.98 -51.27
CA HIS A 113 -29.26 31.61 -51.15
C HIS A 113 -30.44 31.58 -50.16
N GLN A 114 -31.66 31.69 -50.70
CA GLN A 114 -32.90 31.76 -49.92
C GLN A 114 -33.10 30.57 -48.97
N ALA A 115 -32.61 29.38 -49.33
CA ALA A 115 -32.67 28.20 -48.47
C ALA A 115 -31.85 28.40 -47.18
N ALA A 116 -30.65 28.99 -47.28
CA ALA A 116 -29.81 29.28 -46.12
C ALA A 116 -30.43 30.36 -45.21
N CYS A 117 -31.09 31.37 -45.80
CA CYS A 117 -31.81 32.40 -45.03
C CYS A 117 -32.99 31.86 -44.21
N LYS A 118 -33.65 30.79 -44.67
CA LYS A 118 -34.81 30.18 -44.02
C LYS A 118 -34.44 28.98 -43.14
N ALA A 119 -33.21 28.50 -43.22
CA ALA A 119 -32.75 27.39 -42.42
C ALA A 119 -32.70 27.77 -40.92
N PRO A 120 -32.97 26.84 -40.00
CA PRO A 120 -32.87 27.10 -38.58
C PRO A 120 -31.41 27.33 -38.16
N THR A 121 -31.21 28.00 -37.02
CA THR A 121 -29.88 28.11 -36.41
C THR A 121 -29.33 26.72 -36.09
N PRO A 122 -28.06 26.41 -36.42
CA PRO A 122 -27.45 25.14 -36.09
C PRO A 122 -27.44 24.91 -34.57
N ASP A 123 -27.97 23.76 -34.16
CA ASP A 123 -27.97 23.32 -32.77
C ASP A 123 -26.64 22.61 -32.46
N PRO A 124 -25.85 23.08 -31.47
CA PRO A 124 -24.67 22.36 -30.97
C PRO A 124 -24.92 20.90 -30.63
N ALA A 125 -26.15 20.54 -30.23
CA ALA A 125 -26.54 19.17 -29.94
C ALA A 125 -26.56 18.25 -31.18
N ASN A 126 -26.33 18.76 -32.40
CA ASN A 126 -26.18 17.93 -33.60
C ASN A 126 -24.71 17.66 -33.98
N PHE A 127 -23.75 18.20 -33.21
CA PHE A 127 -22.30 18.12 -33.49
C PHE A 127 -21.51 17.27 -32.46
N TRP A 128 -22.19 16.50 -31.59
CA TRP A 128 -21.57 15.69 -30.53
C TRP A 128 -21.85 14.19 -30.65
#